data_AF-A0A1S3QT99-F1
#
_entry.id   AF-A0A1S3QT99-F1
#
_cell.length_a   1.000
_cell.length_b   1.000
_cell.length_c   1.000
_cell.angle_alpha   90.00
_cell.angle_beta   90.00
_cell.angle_gamma   90.00
#
_symmetry.space_group_name_H-M   'P 1'
#
loop_
_entity.id
_entity.type
_entity.pdbx_description
1 polymer ?
#
loop_
_entity_poly.entity_id
_entity_poly.type
_entity_poly.pdbx_seq_one_letter_code
_entity_poly.pdbx_strand_id
1 'polypeptide(L)'
;MHHKFKAFESSTFNHDGRMFGIHYGKGHMLGIMGREVLKIGPLTVQNQEFGESVYEPGYVFVMAKFDGVLGLAYPSLAEELGTPVFDSIMNQKSVDQPIFSFYLSKSKMPRDPEGELLLGGMDEALYSGPINWNPVTLKSYWQIKMS
;
A
#
# COMPACT_ATOMS: atom_id res chain seq x y z
N MET A 1 0.19 17.30 12.08
CA MET A 1 -0.94 17.69 11.22
C MET A 1 -0.80 16.89 9.95
N HIS A 2 -1.85 16.19 9.52
CA HIS A 2 -1.81 15.30 8.36
C HIS A 2 -2.07 16.04 7.05
N HIS A 3 -1.45 15.57 5.97
CA HIS A 3 -1.82 16.00 4.63
C HIS A 3 -3.19 15.44 4.25
N LYS A 4 -3.96 16.22 3.49
CA LYS A 4 -5.27 15.82 3.00
C LYS A 4 -5.27 15.89 1.49
N PHE A 5 -5.77 14.83 0.85
CA PHE A 5 -6.04 14.87 -0.57
C PHE A 5 -7.12 15.92 -0.88
N LYS A 6 -6.97 16.61 -2.00
CA LYS A 6 -7.89 17.67 -2.45
C LYS A 6 -8.38 17.35 -3.85
N ALA A 7 -9.46 16.59 -3.92
CA ALA A 7 -10.08 16.16 -5.18
C ALA A 7 -10.29 17.29 -6.21
N PHE A 8 -10.73 18.46 -5.75
CA PHE A 8 -11.01 19.61 -6.61
C PHE A 8 -9.77 20.28 -7.23
N GLU A 9 -8.56 20.00 -6.73
CA GLU A 9 -7.31 20.53 -7.28
C GLU A 9 -6.68 19.60 -8.34
N SER A 10 -7.21 18.37 -8.51
CA SER A 10 -6.69 17.39 -9.46
C SER A 10 -7.54 17.34 -10.72
N SER A 11 -6.88 17.46 -11.89
CA SER A 11 -7.53 17.30 -13.19
C SER A 11 -7.66 15.83 -13.63
N THR A 12 -6.97 14.92 -12.95
CA THR A 12 -6.99 13.48 -13.23
C THR A 12 -7.85 12.68 -12.26
N PHE A 13 -8.33 13.33 -11.19
CA PHE A 13 -9.24 12.73 -10.24
C PHE A 13 -10.57 12.36 -10.89
N ASN A 14 -11.05 11.15 -10.59
CA ASN A 14 -12.36 10.68 -10.97
C ASN A 14 -13.11 10.19 -9.73
N HIS A 15 -14.24 10.83 -9.45
CA HIS A 15 -15.09 10.47 -8.33
C HIS A 15 -15.84 9.16 -8.62
N ASP A 16 -15.67 8.16 -7.75
CA ASP A 16 -16.41 6.89 -7.83
C ASP A 16 -17.67 6.94 -6.95
N GLY A 17 -17.54 7.43 -5.71
CA GLY A 17 -18.69 7.74 -4.84
C GLY A 17 -19.21 6.57 -4.00
N ARG A 18 -18.77 5.32 -4.25
CA ARG A 18 -19.08 4.19 -3.37
C ARG A 18 -18.53 4.44 -1.97
N MET A 19 -19.35 4.21 -0.94
CA MET A 19 -18.93 4.35 0.46
C MET A 19 -18.31 3.04 0.98
N PHE A 20 -17.35 3.16 1.89
CA PHE A 20 -16.71 2.00 2.52
C PHE A 20 -16.37 2.27 3.99
N GLY A 21 -16.09 1.21 4.75
CA GLY A 21 -15.80 1.34 6.17
C GLY A 21 -14.83 0.27 6.68
N ILE A 22 -13.64 0.70 7.10
CA ILE A 22 -12.58 -0.21 7.57
C ILE A 22 -12.53 -0.20 9.09
N HIS A 23 -12.45 -1.39 9.70
CA HIS A 23 -12.23 -1.54 11.14
C HIS A 23 -10.74 -1.73 11.47
N TYR A 24 -10.21 -0.86 12.32
CA TYR A 24 -8.81 -0.89 12.77
C TYR A 24 -8.75 -1.19 14.28
N GLY A 25 -8.76 -2.47 14.64
CA GLY A 25 -8.75 -2.90 16.04
C GLY A 25 -9.97 -2.37 16.81
N LYS A 26 -9.78 -1.36 17.67
CA LYS A 26 -10.87 -0.69 18.40
C LYS A 26 -11.42 0.56 17.67
N GLY A 27 -10.74 1.01 16.63
CA GLY A 27 -11.17 2.15 15.80
C GLY A 27 -11.89 1.68 14.53
N HIS A 28 -12.48 2.63 13.83
CA HIS A 28 -13.00 2.45 12.47
C HIS A 28 -12.77 3.72 11.67
N MET A 29 -12.86 3.61 10.35
CA MET A 29 -12.83 4.73 9.43
C MET A 29 -13.93 4.54 8.40
N LEU A 30 -14.62 5.63 8.05
CA LEU A 30 -15.53 5.67 6.91
C LEU A 30 -14.93 6.53 5.81
N GLY A 31 -15.07 6.07 4.58
CA GLY A 31 -14.54 6.78 3.43
C GLY A 31 -15.42 6.65 2.19
N ILE A 32 -14.98 7.34 1.15
CA ILE A 32 -15.60 7.33 -0.18
C ILE A 32 -14.52 6.93 -1.19
N MET A 33 -14.89 6.08 -2.13
CA MET A 33 -13.99 5.63 -3.18
C MET A 33 -13.79 6.73 -4.23
N GLY A 34 -12.57 6.78 -4.75
CA GLY A 34 -12.19 7.60 -5.90
C GLY A 34 -11.11 6.91 -6.72
N ARG A 35 -10.79 7.50 -7.86
CA ARG A 35 -9.69 7.07 -8.74
C ARG A 35 -8.78 8.24 -9.05
N GLU A 36 -7.49 7.95 -9.10
CA GLU A 36 -6.46 8.96 -9.35
C GLU A 36 -5.24 8.36 -10.05
N VAL A 37 -4.40 9.20 -10.64
CA VAL A 37 -3.04 8.84 -11.05
C VAL A 37 -2.14 8.81 -9.81
N LEU A 38 -1.73 7.61 -9.41
CA LEU A 38 -0.85 7.40 -8.27
C LEU A 38 0.62 7.42 -8.71
N LYS A 39 1.47 8.18 -8.01
CA LYS A 39 2.93 8.15 -8.18
C LYS A 39 3.61 7.55 -6.96
N ILE A 40 4.48 6.56 -7.19
CA ILE A 40 5.31 5.93 -6.14
C ILE A 40 6.74 5.85 -6.65
N GLY A 41 7.63 6.68 -6.11
CA GLY A 41 8.97 6.84 -6.65
C GLY A 41 8.92 7.19 -8.14
N PRO A 42 9.60 6.43 -9.03
CA PRO A 42 9.54 6.65 -10.47
C PRO A 42 8.27 6.08 -11.15
N LEU A 43 7.49 5.25 -10.45
CA LEU A 43 6.31 4.59 -11.03
C LEU A 43 5.11 5.53 -11.08
N THR A 44 4.38 5.47 -12.18
CA THR A 44 3.08 6.13 -12.35
C THR A 44 2.03 5.07 -12.67
N VAL A 45 1.05 4.91 -11.78
CA VAL A 45 -0.07 3.97 -11.91
C VAL A 45 -1.30 4.76 -12.30
N GLN A 46 -1.83 4.47 -13.48
CA GLN A 46 -3.02 5.16 -14.00
C GLN A 46 -4.29 4.61 -13.35
N ASN A 47 -5.26 5.49 -13.12
CA ASN A 47 -6.62 5.14 -12.70
C ASN A 47 -6.66 4.20 -11.46
N GLN A 48 -5.79 4.46 -10.50
CA GLN A 48 -5.70 3.68 -9.27
C GLN A 48 -6.89 4.00 -8.36
N GLU A 49 -7.63 2.96 -7.99
CA GLU A 49 -8.71 3.06 -7.00
C GLU A 49 -8.13 3.25 -5.59
N PHE A 50 -8.67 4.22 -4.85
CA PHE A 50 -8.28 4.48 -3.47
C PHE A 50 -9.47 5.00 -2.67
N GLY A 51 -9.33 4.96 -1.34
CA GLY A 51 -10.34 5.46 -0.43
C GLY A 51 -9.97 6.83 0.14
N GLU A 52 -10.82 7.82 -0.08
CA GLU A 52 -10.77 9.10 0.62
C GLU A 52 -11.38 8.93 2.01
N SER A 53 -10.57 9.10 3.05
CA SER A 53 -11.04 9.05 4.44
C SER A 53 -11.88 10.29 4.78
N VAL A 54 -13.13 10.07 5.18
CA VAL A 54 -14.09 11.14 5.50
C VAL A 54 -14.29 11.26 7.01
N TYR A 55 -14.24 10.14 7.73
CA TYR A 55 -14.47 10.11 9.17
C TYR A 55 -13.57 9.09 9.87
N GLU A 56 -12.73 9.58 10.78
CA GLU A 56 -11.76 8.79 11.56
C GLU A 56 -11.95 9.05 13.07
N PRO A 57 -12.92 8.40 13.71
CA PRO A 57 -13.16 8.57 15.13
C PRO A 57 -12.01 7.99 15.97
N GLY A 58 -11.56 8.80 16.94
CA GLY A 58 -10.64 8.38 18.00
C GLY A 58 -9.21 8.91 17.86
N TYR A 59 -8.41 8.70 18.90
CA TYR A 59 -7.03 9.22 18.99
C TYR A 59 -6.00 8.41 18.20
N VAL A 60 -6.36 7.20 17.73
CA VAL A 60 -5.44 6.26 17.08
C VAL A 60 -4.85 6.86 15.80
N PHE A 61 -5.64 7.60 15.02
CA PHE A 61 -5.19 8.22 13.78
C PHE A 61 -4.52 9.58 14.02
N VAL A 62 -4.91 10.32 15.06
CA VAL A 62 -4.32 11.64 15.39
C VAL A 62 -2.85 11.52 15.85
N MET A 63 -2.48 10.40 16.46
CA MET A 63 -1.10 10.15 16.92
C MET A 63 -0.21 9.47 15.88
N ALA A 64 -0.76 9.08 14.73
CA ALA A 64 0.03 8.47 13.67
C ALA A 64 1.02 9.50 13.08
N LYS A 65 2.21 9.04 12.68
CA LYS A 65 3.17 9.87 11.93
C LYS A 65 2.93 9.82 10.42
N PHE A 66 2.12 8.88 9.95
CA PHE A 66 1.78 8.68 8.54
C PHE A 66 0.40 9.27 8.22
N ASP A 67 0.19 9.64 6.95
CA ASP A 67 -1.07 10.26 6.48
C ASP A 67 -2.09 9.26 5.92
N GLY A 68 -1.66 8.03 5.62
CA GLY A 68 -2.53 7.00 5.07
C GLY A 68 -1.86 5.63 5.01
N VAL A 69 -2.57 4.65 4.46
CA VAL A 69 -2.14 3.26 4.34
C VAL A 69 -2.14 2.83 2.88
N LEU A 70 -1.04 2.23 2.42
CA LEU A 70 -0.95 1.59 1.12
C LEU A 70 -1.03 0.06 1.30
N GLY A 71 -2.15 -0.53 0.89
CA GLY A 71 -2.36 -1.98 0.95
C GLY A 71 -1.60 -2.71 -0.16
N LEU A 72 -0.85 -3.74 0.22
CA LEU A 72 -0.10 -4.63 -0.69
C LEU A 72 -0.53 -6.10 -0.59
N ALA A 73 -1.71 -6.36 -0.01
CA ALA A 73 -2.28 -7.71 0.09
C ALA A 73 -3.01 -8.12 -1.19
N TYR A 74 -3.48 -9.37 -1.25
CA TYR A 74 -4.23 -9.89 -2.39
C TYR A 74 -5.58 -9.18 -2.57
N PRO A 75 -6.10 -9.11 -3.82
CA PRO A 75 -7.41 -8.51 -4.11
C PRO A 75 -8.58 -9.07 -3.31
N SER A 76 -8.52 -10.34 -2.90
CA SER A 76 -9.61 -10.97 -2.14
C SER A 76 -9.80 -10.39 -0.73
N LEU A 77 -8.83 -9.62 -0.21
CA LEU A 77 -8.95 -8.90 1.06
C LEU A 77 -9.37 -7.43 0.87
N ALA A 78 -9.36 -6.91 -0.37
CA ALA A 78 -9.92 -5.60 -0.62
C ALA A 78 -11.42 -5.68 -0.32
N GLU A 79 -11.90 -4.89 0.64
CA GLU A 79 -13.33 -4.77 0.94
C GLU A 79 -14.04 -4.22 -0.31
N GLU A 80 -14.53 -5.13 -1.15
CA GLU A 80 -15.41 -4.98 -2.31
C GLU A 80 -15.21 -3.81 -3.30
N LEU A 81 -14.15 -2.98 -3.25
CA LEU A 81 -14.23 -1.69 -3.96
C LEU A 81 -13.01 -1.24 -4.75
N GLY A 82 -11.89 -1.95 -4.79
CA GLY A 82 -10.83 -1.55 -5.73
C GLY A 82 -9.72 -2.55 -5.99
N THR A 83 -9.07 -2.39 -7.13
CA THR A 83 -7.86 -3.13 -7.52
C THR A 83 -6.68 -2.67 -6.66
N PRO A 84 -5.98 -3.56 -5.91
CA PRO A 84 -4.82 -3.16 -5.13
C PRO A 84 -3.71 -2.55 -5.99
N VAL A 85 -2.89 -1.70 -5.39
CA VAL A 85 -1.86 -0.93 -6.11
C VAL A 85 -0.89 -1.84 -6.87
N PHE A 86 -0.43 -2.92 -6.24
CA PHE A 86 0.53 -3.81 -6.88
C PHE A 86 -0.10 -4.63 -8.03
N ASP A 87 -1.37 -5.02 -7.91
CA ASP A 87 -2.13 -5.61 -9.01
C ASP A 87 -2.27 -4.65 -10.19
N SER A 88 -2.57 -3.37 -9.95
CA SER A 88 -2.58 -2.34 -11.00
C SER A 88 -1.22 -2.18 -11.67
N ILE A 89 -0.12 -2.16 -10.90
CA ILE A 89 1.25 -2.10 -11.41
C ILE A 89 1.57 -3.29 -12.32
N MET A 90 1.23 -4.52 -11.88
CA MET A 90 1.43 -5.73 -12.66
C MET A 90 0.59 -5.73 -13.94
N ASN A 91 -0.67 -5.33 -13.85
CA ASN A 91 -1.59 -5.25 -14.99
C ASN A 91 -1.14 -4.20 -16.03
N GLN A 92 -0.58 -3.09 -15.57
CA GLN A 92 0.00 -2.03 -16.41
C GLN A 92 1.43 -2.35 -16.88
N LYS A 93 1.99 -3.52 -16.50
CA LYS A 93 3.34 -3.98 -16.84
C LYS A 93 4.41 -2.93 -16.53
N SER A 94 4.26 -2.24 -15.41
CA SER A 94 5.15 -1.13 -15.02
C SER A 94 6.37 -1.57 -14.21
N VAL A 95 6.57 -2.88 -14.03
CA VAL A 95 7.69 -3.48 -13.30
C VAL A 95 8.24 -4.68 -14.06
N ASP A 96 9.54 -4.95 -13.90
CA ASP A 96 10.22 -6.05 -14.59
C ASP A 96 9.81 -7.43 -14.04
N GLN A 97 9.61 -7.51 -12.72
CA GLN A 97 9.19 -8.74 -12.04
C GLN A 97 7.93 -8.52 -11.20
N PRO A 98 7.01 -9.50 -11.13
CA PRO A 98 5.81 -9.41 -10.30
C PRO A 98 6.11 -9.69 -8.81
N ILE A 99 7.13 -9.04 -8.26
CA ILE A 99 7.56 -9.13 -6.86
C ILE A 99 7.80 -7.75 -6.27
N PHE A 100 7.64 -7.63 -4.96
CA PHE A 100 8.12 -6.49 -4.18
C PHE A 100 8.89 -7.01 -2.96
N SER A 101 9.84 -6.22 -2.49
CA SER A 101 10.66 -6.55 -1.33
C SER A 101 10.74 -5.38 -0.35
N PHE A 102 10.94 -5.71 0.92
CA PHE A 102 11.17 -4.75 1.97
C PHE A 102 12.54 -4.97 2.61
N TYR A 103 13.28 -3.89 2.79
CA TYR A 103 14.39 -3.81 3.73
C TYR A 103 13.99 -2.86 4.87
N LEU A 104 14.17 -3.28 6.11
CA LEU A 104 13.88 -2.47 7.29
C LEU A 104 15.11 -2.50 8.20
N SER A 105 15.81 -1.37 8.30
CA SER A 105 17.04 -1.30 9.09
C SER A 105 16.73 -1.33 10.58
N LYS A 106 17.53 -2.12 11.32
CA LYS A 106 17.59 -2.07 12.80
C LYS A 106 18.60 -1.04 13.30
N SER A 107 19.48 -0.59 12.41
CA SER A 107 20.59 0.31 12.68
C SER A 107 20.11 1.76 12.57
N LYS A 108 20.48 2.60 13.54
CA LYS A 108 20.36 4.07 13.44
C LYS A 108 21.69 4.71 13.01
N MET A 109 22.60 3.93 12.43
CA MET A 109 23.87 4.46 11.94
C MET A 109 23.58 5.45 10.80
N PRO A 110 24.22 6.63 10.79
CA PRO A 110 23.92 7.68 9.81
C PRO A 110 24.16 7.32 8.33
N ARG A 111 24.79 6.18 8.03
CA ARG A 111 25.20 5.79 6.67
C ARG A 111 24.30 4.72 6.05
N ASP A 112 23.45 4.06 6.82
CA ASP A 112 22.59 2.99 6.32
C ASP A 112 21.21 3.57 5.95
N PRO A 113 20.56 3.11 4.86
CA PRO A 113 19.18 3.47 4.60
C PRO A 113 18.28 2.99 5.76
N GLU A 114 17.35 3.83 6.21
CA GLU A 114 16.44 3.47 7.30
C GLU A 114 15.48 2.33 6.89
N GLY A 115 15.13 2.27 5.61
CA GLY A 115 14.35 1.21 5.00
C GLY A 115 14.18 1.42 3.50
N GLU A 116 13.73 0.37 2.81
CA GLU A 116 13.43 0.38 1.38
C GLU A 116 12.17 -0.45 1.11
N LEU A 117 11.32 0.05 0.21
CA LEU A 117 10.35 -0.75 -0.52
C LEU A 117 10.77 -0.72 -2.00
N LEU A 118 11.11 -1.89 -2.54
CA LEU A 118 11.43 -2.06 -3.96
C LEU A 118 10.26 -2.76 -4.64
N LEU A 119 9.71 -2.12 -5.67
CA LEU A 119 8.63 -2.65 -6.51
C LEU A 119 9.23 -3.12 -7.83
N GLY A 120 9.16 -4.42 -8.11
CA GLY A 120 9.67 -4.99 -9.36
C GLY A 120 10.94 -5.83 -9.25
N GLY A 121 11.40 -6.16 -8.05
CA GLY A 121 12.68 -6.85 -7.85
C GLY A 121 13.03 -7.08 -6.38
N MET A 122 14.32 -7.25 -6.14
CA MET A 122 14.94 -7.31 -4.81
C MET A 122 16.34 -6.69 -4.88
N ASP A 123 16.76 -5.98 -3.84
CA ASP A 123 18.12 -5.45 -3.76
C ASP A 123 19.05 -6.46 -3.09
N GLU A 124 19.89 -7.11 -3.90
CA GLU A 124 20.88 -8.10 -3.45
C GLU A 124 21.95 -7.53 -2.51
N ALA A 125 22.14 -6.20 -2.48
CA ALA A 125 23.06 -5.56 -1.55
C ALA A 125 22.51 -5.45 -0.12
N LEU A 126 21.19 -5.59 0.06
CA LEU A 126 20.50 -5.38 1.34
C LEU A 126 20.21 -6.66 2.12
N TYR A 127 20.60 -7.83 1.60
CA TYR A 127 20.54 -9.10 2.32
C TYR A 127 21.77 -9.97 2.06
N SER A 128 21.95 -11.01 2.89
CA SER A 128 23.02 -11.98 2.72
C SER A 128 22.49 -13.41 2.76
N GLY A 129 23.14 -14.29 2.01
CA GLY A 129 22.71 -15.67 1.86
C GLY A 129 21.48 -15.83 0.94
N PRO A 130 21.02 -17.08 0.75
CA PRO A 130 19.91 -17.37 -0.14
C PRO A 130 18.54 -17.01 0.48
N ILE A 131 17.58 -16.68 -0.38
CA ILE A 131 16.17 -16.49 0.03
C ILE A 131 15.50 -17.85 0.21
N ASN A 132 14.84 -18.02 1.37
CA ASN A 132 14.00 -19.18 1.65
C ASN A 132 12.56 -18.88 1.23
N TRP A 133 12.15 -19.41 0.08
CA TRP A 133 10.80 -19.23 -0.45
C TRP A 133 9.80 -20.19 0.20
N ASN A 134 8.68 -19.66 0.66
CA ASN A 134 7.59 -20.44 1.25
C ASN A 134 6.30 -20.18 0.47
N PRO A 135 5.55 -21.23 0.09
CA PRO A 135 4.31 -21.06 -0.66
C PRO A 135 3.23 -20.39 0.21
N VAL A 136 2.48 -19.48 -0.40
CA VAL A 136 1.30 -18.87 0.22
C VAL A 136 0.19 -19.92 0.35
N THR A 137 -0.35 -20.05 1.56
CA THR A 137 -1.37 -21.06 1.91
C THR A 137 -2.80 -20.56 1.70
N LEU A 138 -3.02 -19.25 1.80
CA LEU A 138 -4.32 -18.60 1.56
C LEU A 138 -4.09 -17.27 0.84
N LYS A 139 -4.53 -17.17 -0.42
CA LYS A 139 -4.37 -15.98 -1.29
C LYS A 139 -5.36 -14.84 -0.95
N SER A 140 -5.42 -14.52 0.33
CA SER A 140 -6.05 -13.32 0.91
C SER A 140 -5.03 -12.54 1.72
N TYR A 141 -4.09 -13.25 2.34
CA TYR A 141 -3.00 -12.70 3.11
C TYR A 141 -1.67 -13.18 2.53
N TRP A 142 -0.57 -12.55 2.92
CA TRP A 142 0.76 -13.12 2.77
C TRP A 142 0.99 -14.20 3.85
N GLN A 143 0.17 -15.25 3.82
CA GLN A 143 0.12 -16.29 4.85
C GLN A 143 0.96 -17.51 4.47
N ILE A 144 1.88 -17.89 5.35
CA ILE A 144 2.73 -19.08 5.22
C ILE A 144 2.43 -20.08 6.34
N LYS A 145 2.75 -21.36 6.10
CA LYS A 145 2.75 -22.38 7.16
C LYS A 145 4.05 -22.27 7.97
N MET A 146 3.94 -22.11 9.28
CA MET A 146 5.07 -22.24 10.20
C MET A 146 5.16 -23.68 10.72
N SER A 147 6.39 -24.19 10.83
CA SER A 147 6.72 -25.48 11.42
C SER A 147 7.06 -25.35 12.90
#